data_AF-A0A6V7EKU8-F1
#
_entry.id   AF-A0A6V7EKU8-F1
#
_cell.length_a   1.000
_cell.length_b   1.000
_cell.length_c   1.000
_cell.angle_alpha   90.00
_cell.angle_beta   90.00
_cell.angle_gamma   90.00
#
_symmetry.space_group_name_H-M   'P 1'
#
loop_
_entity.id
_entity.type
_entity.pdbx_description
1 polymer ?
#
loop_
_entity_poly.entity_id
_entity_poly.type
_entity_poly.pdbx_seq_one_letter_code
_entity_poly.pdbx_strand_id
1 'polypeptide(L)'
;MPQGLAGVYVWRPALDKVEYVLCLLCFTQWLMLNNRRRTRDITPYDRSGKILMTVQNTPKKSNFYFLMPDLESGPQPGVVFENVKQLLTPPRLILRPNDGGFPPLTEVPRLVFDPKKGVMPRDLEAGFSGYWLISERLHQVFSTVDPEGFAFVECDFRMEDGSKGPRYFLCDVVRVLDALDEERSEVEIEVSDEFVEGKFYDFTGGARLAFRNDAVKEAHVFSLKYSGDCVFLDETMKDAVRKAGIGMNGNSDGLWLRDSSNWKDA
;
A
#
# COMPACT_ATOMS: atom_id res chain seq x y z
N MET A 1 38.71 31.21 4.46
CA MET A 1 38.95 29.90 3.83
C MET A 1 38.99 28.84 4.93
N PRO A 2 38.10 27.82 4.92
CA PRO A 2 38.22 26.67 5.79
C PRO A 2 38.81 25.45 5.05
N GLN A 3 39.74 24.76 5.71
CA GLN A 3 40.12 23.36 5.49
C GLN A 3 39.83 22.67 6.84
N GLY A 4 39.13 21.54 7.00
CA GLY A 4 39.07 20.34 6.20
C GLY A 4 39.61 19.20 7.08
N LEU A 5 38.75 18.43 7.75
CA LEU A 5 39.12 17.13 8.33
C LEU A 5 37.95 16.17 8.23
N ALA A 6 38.24 15.05 7.57
CA ALA A 6 37.32 14.01 7.13
C ALA A 6 36.98 13.03 8.25
N GLY A 7 35.68 12.72 8.38
CA GLY A 7 35.18 11.58 9.13
C GLY A 7 34.87 10.44 8.17
N VAL A 8 35.64 9.36 8.27
CA VAL A 8 35.47 8.11 7.52
C VAL A 8 34.24 7.37 8.06
N TYR A 9 33.15 7.31 7.28
CA TYR A 9 32.06 6.36 7.51
C TYR A 9 32.36 5.07 6.74
N VAL A 10 32.67 4.02 7.50
CA VAL A 10 32.77 2.65 6.98
C VAL A 10 31.35 2.16 6.71
N TRP A 11 30.96 2.17 5.43
CA TRP A 11 29.76 1.48 4.95
C TRP A 11 30.11 0.00 4.75
N ARG A 12 29.42 -0.91 5.45
CA ARG A 12 29.34 -2.32 5.05
C ARG A 12 27.88 -2.76 4.95
N PRO A 13 27.46 -3.37 3.82
CA PRO A 13 26.07 -3.65 3.48
C PRO A 13 25.67 -5.07 3.89
N ALA A 14 24.42 -5.28 4.30
CA ALA A 14 23.76 -6.59 4.28
C ALA A 14 22.24 -6.43 4.46
N LEU A 15 21.55 -5.92 3.45
CA LEU A 15 20.12 -6.16 3.18
C LEU A 15 19.98 -6.14 1.64
N ASP A 16 19.51 -7.24 1.07
CA ASP A 16 19.45 -7.46 -0.37
C ASP A 16 18.53 -6.41 -1.04
N LYS A 17 19.05 -5.73 -2.07
CA LYS A 17 18.52 -4.50 -2.69
C LYS A 17 17.19 -4.64 -3.46
N VAL A 18 16.46 -5.76 -3.34
CA VAL A 18 15.33 -6.09 -4.21
C VAL A 18 13.97 -5.87 -3.53
N GLU A 19 13.87 -6.07 -2.21
CA GLU A 19 12.62 -5.87 -1.45
C GLU A 19 12.21 -4.39 -1.36
N TYR A 20 13.18 -3.50 -1.52
CA TYR A 20 12.93 -2.07 -1.65
C TYR A 20 12.11 -1.75 -2.90
N VAL A 21 12.17 -2.50 -4.01
CA VAL A 21 11.69 -2.04 -5.34
C VAL A 21 10.16 -1.92 -5.47
N LEU A 22 9.35 -2.79 -4.83
CA LEU A 22 7.88 -2.66 -4.92
C LEU A 22 7.29 -1.65 -3.93
N CYS A 23 7.87 -1.52 -2.74
CA CYS A 23 7.54 -0.40 -1.85
C CYS A 23 8.14 0.93 -2.38
N LEU A 24 9.25 0.86 -3.13
CA LEU A 24 9.78 1.96 -3.93
C LEU A 24 8.86 2.27 -5.11
N LEU A 25 8.09 1.39 -5.73
CA LEU A 25 7.24 1.88 -6.81
C LEU A 25 6.24 2.92 -6.28
N CYS A 26 5.64 2.73 -5.11
CA CYS A 26 4.92 3.81 -4.42
C CYS A 26 5.87 4.94 -3.89
N PHE A 27 7.03 4.62 -3.31
CA PHE A 27 7.91 5.62 -2.66
C PHE A 27 8.87 6.39 -3.60
N THR A 28 9.48 5.76 -4.60
CA THR A 28 10.13 6.39 -5.78
C THR A 28 9.15 7.05 -6.73
N GLN A 29 7.91 6.60 -6.92
CA GLN A 29 6.94 7.41 -7.68
C GLN A 29 6.55 8.65 -6.86
N TRP A 30 6.35 8.50 -5.55
CA TRP A 30 6.22 9.62 -4.61
C TRP A 30 7.46 10.57 -4.62
N LEU A 31 8.69 10.06 -4.58
CA LEU A 31 9.94 10.84 -4.61
C LEU A 31 10.24 11.46 -5.99
N MET A 32 10.01 10.75 -7.09
CA MET A 32 10.22 11.25 -8.46
C MET A 32 9.22 12.36 -8.80
N LEU A 33 8.00 12.28 -8.28
CA LEU A 33 6.97 13.31 -8.44
C LEU A 33 7.22 14.50 -7.48
N ASN A 34 7.69 14.28 -6.23
CA ASN A 34 8.06 15.38 -5.33
C ASN A 34 9.34 16.14 -5.74
N ASN A 35 10.29 15.49 -6.43
CA ASN A 35 11.53 16.15 -6.88
C ASN A 35 11.33 17.06 -8.12
N ARG A 36 10.13 17.08 -8.73
CA ARG A 36 9.74 18.08 -9.74
C ARG A 36 9.35 19.44 -9.15
N ARG A 37 9.48 19.66 -7.84
CA ARG A 37 9.38 21.00 -7.24
C ARG A 37 10.72 21.75 -7.32
N ARG A 38 11.09 22.20 -8.53
CA ARG A 38 11.91 23.41 -8.70
C ARG A 38 11.42 24.20 -9.91
N THR A 39 10.75 25.31 -9.57
CA THR A 39 10.50 26.51 -10.38
C THR A 39 9.84 26.27 -11.74
N ARG A 40 8.52 26.44 -11.81
CA ARG A 40 7.89 27.06 -12.99
C ARG A 40 6.85 28.08 -12.54
N ASP A 41 7.15 29.32 -12.90
CA ASP A 41 6.26 30.47 -12.81
C ASP A 41 4.98 30.24 -13.59
N ILE A 42 3.93 30.84 -13.06
CA ILE A 42 2.56 30.87 -13.56
C ILE A 42 2.52 31.61 -14.91
N THR A 43 2.16 30.92 -15.99
CA THR A 43 1.50 31.53 -17.16
C THR A 43 0.41 30.59 -17.71
N PRO A 44 -0.71 31.12 -18.23
CA PRO A 44 -1.85 30.30 -18.63
C PRO A 44 -1.72 29.84 -20.09
N TYR A 45 -1.80 28.52 -20.29
CA TYR A 45 -1.89 27.73 -21.54
C TYR A 45 -0.61 27.35 -22.33
N ASP A 46 -0.51 26.06 -22.66
CA ASP A 46 0.42 25.42 -23.62
C ASP A 46 -0.33 24.35 -24.47
N ARG A 47 0.06 24.26 -25.74
CA ARG A 47 -0.54 23.62 -26.91
C ARG A 47 -0.24 22.11 -27.03
N SER A 48 -0.74 21.29 -26.11
CA SER A 48 -0.53 19.83 -26.15
C SER A 48 -1.78 18.96 -26.02
N GLY A 49 -2.99 19.53 -26.12
CA GLY A 49 -4.23 18.73 -26.11
C GLY A 49 -4.61 18.14 -24.75
N LYS A 50 -4.12 18.73 -23.65
CA LYS A 50 -4.57 18.40 -22.29
C LYS A 50 -5.97 18.99 -22.08
N ILE A 51 -6.98 18.14 -21.95
CA ILE A 51 -8.32 18.56 -21.50
C ILE A 51 -8.27 18.66 -19.98
N LEU A 52 -8.23 19.88 -19.44
CA LEU A 52 -8.59 20.17 -18.06
C LEU A 52 -10.12 20.29 -17.99
N MET A 53 -10.82 19.17 -17.72
CA MET A 53 -12.24 19.22 -17.40
C MET A 53 -12.38 19.56 -15.92
N THR A 54 -12.56 20.85 -15.61
CA THR A 54 -12.98 21.28 -14.27
C THR A 54 -14.51 21.21 -14.22
N VAL A 55 -15.07 20.03 -13.96
CA VAL A 55 -16.50 19.90 -13.66
C VAL A 55 -16.68 20.16 -12.17
N GLN A 56 -17.29 21.30 -11.84
CA GLN A 56 -17.66 21.66 -10.46
C GLN A 56 -18.83 20.78 -9.99
N ASN A 57 -18.52 19.56 -9.54
CA ASN A 57 -19.47 18.75 -8.81
C ASN A 57 -18.76 18.15 -7.59
N THR A 58 -18.61 18.95 -6.54
CA THR A 58 -17.99 18.51 -5.28
C THR A 58 -18.60 17.17 -4.86
N PRO A 59 -17.80 16.10 -4.71
CA PRO A 59 -18.32 14.82 -4.24
C PRO A 59 -19.13 15.01 -2.95
N LYS A 60 -20.33 14.40 -2.87
CA LYS A 60 -20.91 14.10 -1.55
C LYS A 60 -19.86 13.29 -0.79
N LYS A 61 -19.71 13.56 0.51
CA LYS A 61 -18.76 12.86 1.41
C LYS A 61 -18.69 11.38 1.00
N SER A 62 -17.53 10.97 0.50
CA SER A 62 -17.31 9.58 0.12
C SER A 62 -17.32 8.77 1.41
N ASN A 63 -18.11 7.69 1.44
CA ASN A 63 -18.05 6.73 2.55
C ASN A 63 -16.82 5.82 2.44
N PHE A 64 -15.85 6.15 1.58
CA PHE A 64 -14.65 5.37 1.34
C PHE A 64 -13.39 6.05 1.88
N TYR A 65 -12.49 5.20 2.35
CA TYR A 65 -11.23 5.56 2.96
C TYR A 65 -10.12 4.83 2.22
N PHE A 66 -9.06 5.55 1.89
CA PHE A 66 -7.84 4.94 1.41
C PHE A 66 -7.13 4.24 2.57
N LEU A 67 -6.87 2.94 2.38
CA LEU A 67 -6.10 2.11 3.31
C LEU A 67 -4.65 2.05 2.83
N MET A 68 -3.72 2.51 3.68
CA MET A 68 -2.30 2.31 3.47
C MET A 68 -1.63 1.71 4.71
N PRO A 69 -0.55 0.92 4.52
CA PRO A 69 0.38 0.68 5.60
C PRO A 69 0.92 1.99 6.17
N ASP A 70 1.14 2.01 7.48
CA ASP A 70 1.84 3.10 8.13
C ASP A 70 3.34 3.03 7.81
N LEU A 71 3.74 3.92 6.90
CA LEU A 71 5.12 4.10 6.45
C LEU A 71 5.84 5.23 7.18
N GLU A 72 5.23 5.87 8.19
CA GLU A 72 5.97 6.81 9.03
C GLU A 72 7.13 6.10 9.73
N SER A 73 8.13 6.87 10.17
CA SER A 73 9.41 6.39 10.75
C SER A 73 9.21 5.70 12.11
N GLY A 74 8.44 4.62 12.14
CA GLY A 74 8.29 3.71 13.26
C GLY A 74 9.48 2.77 13.37
N PRO A 75 9.57 2.04 14.49
CA PRO A 75 10.61 1.02 14.65
C PRO A 75 10.44 -0.06 13.57
N GLN A 76 11.56 -0.43 12.94
CA GLN A 76 11.58 -1.49 11.93
C GLN A 76 11.04 -2.80 12.52
N PRO A 77 10.19 -3.55 11.80
CA PRO A 77 9.77 -4.86 12.25
C PRO A 77 10.95 -5.83 12.20
N GLY A 78 11.22 -6.51 13.32
CA GLY A 78 12.31 -7.47 13.50
C GLY A 78 12.00 -8.85 12.93
N VAL A 79 11.07 -8.96 11.97
CA VAL A 79 10.69 -10.25 11.39
C VAL A 79 11.38 -10.46 10.05
N VAL A 80 11.82 -11.70 9.81
CA VAL A 80 12.53 -12.12 8.60
C VAL A 80 11.73 -13.19 7.89
N PHE A 81 11.56 -13.04 6.58
CA PHE A 81 10.93 -14.06 5.74
C PHE A 81 11.97 -15.13 5.35
N GLU A 82 12.06 -16.19 6.16
CA GLU A 82 13.15 -17.17 6.10
C GLU A 82 13.19 -17.94 4.77
N ASN A 83 12.06 -18.47 4.32
CA ASN A 83 11.98 -19.35 3.16
C ASN A 83 11.43 -18.69 1.89
N VAL A 84 11.45 -17.36 1.79
CA VAL A 84 10.92 -16.64 0.62
C VAL A 84 11.57 -17.11 -0.69
N LYS A 85 12.86 -17.43 -0.68
CA LYS A 85 13.59 -17.89 -1.87
C LYS A 85 13.10 -19.24 -2.39
N GLN A 86 12.61 -20.11 -1.51
CA GLN A 86 12.05 -21.43 -1.85
C GLN A 86 10.62 -21.31 -2.41
N LEU A 87 9.90 -20.27 -1.99
CA LEU A 87 8.54 -19.99 -2.48
C LEU A 87 8.54 -19.26 -3.83
N LEU A 88 9.60 -18.53 -4.16
CA LEU A 88 9.73 -17.84 -5.44
C LEU A 88 9.87 -18.85 -6.59
N THR A 89 9.06 -18.65 -7.63
CA THR A 89 9.26 -19.30 -8.92
C THR A 89 10.04 -18.35 -9.83
N PRO A 90 11.28 -18.69 -10.25
CA PRO A 90 12.01 -17.89 -11.23
C PRO A 90 11.19 -17.67 -12.51
N PRO A 91 11.27 -16.48 -13.14
CA PRO A 91 12.20 -15.37 -12.89
C PRO A 91 11.65 -14.31 -11.90
N ARG A 92 10.62 -14.61 -11.10
CA ARG A 92 9.98 -13.59 -10.26
C ARG A 92 10.91 -13.12 -9.13
N LEU A 93 10.92 -11.80 -8.91
CA LEU A 93 11.66 -11.16 -7.82
C LEU A 93 10.88 -11.11 -6.51
N ILE A 94 9.55 -11.18 -6.58
CA ILE A 94 8.64 -11.21 -5.44
C ILE A 94 7.57 -12.29 -5.62
N LEU A 95 7.02 -12.73 -4.49
CA LEU A 95 6.10 -13.85 -4.42
C LEU A 95 4.71 -13.49 -4.97
N ARG A 96 4.22 -12.27 -4.72
CA ARG A 96 2.93 -11.82 -5.25
C ARG A 96 2.90 -11.82 -6.79
N PRO A 97 1.90 -12.46 -7.44
CA PRO A 97 1.65 -12.38 -8.88
C PRO A 97 1.30 -10.96 -9.33
N ASN A 98 1.43 -10.64 -10.62
CA ASN A 98 1.04 -9.31 -11.12
C ASN A 98 -0.48 -9.13 -11.08
N ASP A 99 -1.22 -10.22 -11.30
CA ASP A 99 -2.69 -10.24 -11.28
C ASP A 99 -3.25 -10.36 -9.84
N GLY A 100 -2.38 -10.30 -8.82
CA GLY A 100 -2.73 -10.50 -7.41
C GLY A 100 -2.97 -11.97 -7.02
N GLY A 101 -3.44 -12.15 -5.79
CA GLY A 101 -3.66 -13.44 -5.15
C GLY A 101 -2.36 -14.14 -4.77
N PHE A 102 -2.46 -15.45 -4.52
CA PHE A 102 -1.31 -16.29 -4.15
C PHE A 102 -1.01 -17.30 -5.25
N PRO A 103 0.26 -17.48 -5.65
CA PRO A 103 0.63 -18.59 -6.48
C PRO A 103 0.50 -19.90 -5.66
N PRO A 104 0.49 -21.08 -6.32
CA PRO A 104 0.66 -22.33 -5.60
C PRO A 104 1.96 -22.31 -4.78
N LEU A 105 1.84 -22.48 -3.46
CA LEU A 105 2.98 -22.47 -2.54
C LEU A 105 3.48 -23.90 -2.33
N THR A 106 4.78 -24.11 -2.54
CA THR A 106 5.46 -25.40 -2.34
C THR A 106 5.69 -25.71 -0.86
N GLU A 107 5.73 -24.67 -0.03
CA GLU A 107 5.92 -24.74 1.42
C GLU A 107 5.04 -23.68 2.11
N VAL A 108 4.87 -23.82 3.43
CA VAL A 108 4.23 -22.77 4.24
C VAL A 108 5.20 -21.57 4.38
N PRO A 109 4.75 -20.32 4.21
CA PRO A 109 5.56 -19.14 4.51
C PRO A 109 6.08 -19.15 5.94
N ARG A 110 7.40 -19.08 6.13
CA ARG A 110 8.02 -19.07 7.45
C ARG A 110 8.60 -17.71 7.79
N LEU A 111 8.19 -17.21 8.95
CA LEU A 111 8.62 -15.93 9.49
C LEU A 111 9.37 -16.15 10.81
N VAL A 112 10.51 -15.51 10.98
CA VAL A 112 11.32 -15.61 12.21
C VAL A 112 11.52 -14.23 12.80
N PHE A 113 11.13 -14.06 14.05
CA PHE A 113 11.39 -12.84 14.81
C PHE A 113 12.83 -12.84 15.36
N ASP A 114 13.55 -11.76 15.08
CA ASP A 114 14.88 -11.45 15.56
C ASP A 114 14.84 -10.08 16.26
N PRO A 115 14.89 -10.04 17.61
CA PRO A 115 14.82 -8.80 18.37
C PRO A 115 16.03 -7.87 18.11
N LYS A 116 17.12 -8.37 17.52
CA LYS A 116 18.27 -7.54 17.13
C LYS A 116 18.01 -6.78 15.83
N LYS A 117 17.02 -7.22 15.03
CA LYS A 117 16.62 -6.57 13.77
C LYS A 117 15.49 -5.57 13.96
N GLY A 118 14.74 -5.64 15.05
CA GLY A 118 13.64 -4.72 15.28
C GLY A 118 12.61 -5.20 16.29
N VAL A 119 11.43 -4.61 16.25
CA VAL A 119 10.31 -4.89 17.16
C VAL A 119 9.36 -5.94 16.59
N MET A 120 8.43 -6.42 17.42
CA MET A 120 7.34 -7.25 16.91
C MET A 120 6.53 -6.52 15.83
N PRO A 121 6.09 -7.21 14.76
CA PRO A 121 5.24 -6.60 13.73
C PRO A 121 3.95 -6.01 14.31
N ARG A 122 3.48 -4.91 13.75
CA ARG A 122 2.18 -4.31 14.05
C ARG A 122 1.04 -5.13 13.42
N ASP A 123 -0.18 -4.62 13.43
CA ASP A 123 -1.32 -5.32 12.83
C ASP A 123 -1.30 -5.34 11.32
N LEU A 124 -0.65 -4.37 10.70
CA LEU A 124 -0.40 -4.33 9.27
C LEU A 124 1.04 -3.86 9.03
N GLU A 125 1.84 -4.70 8.38
CA GLU A 125 3.16 -4.35 7.88
C GLU A 125 3.24 -4.53 6.36
N ALA A 126 3.92 -3.60 5.69
CA ALA A 126 4.21 -3.70 4.27
C ALA A 126 5.48 -4.52 4.00
N GLY A 127 5.74 -4.82 2.71
CA GLY A 127 7.07 -5.26 2.27
C GLY A 127 7.32 -6.77 2.34
N PHE A 128 6.29 -7.60 2.52
CA PHE A 128 6.46 -9.05 2.62
C PHE A 128 6.32 -9.71 1.24
N SER A 129 7.32 -9.53 0.39
CA SER A 129 7.38 -10.11 -0.96
C SER A 129 6.15 -9.78 -1.83
N GLY A 130 5.70 -8.53 -1.74
CA GLY A 130 4.53 -8.01 -2.44
C GLY A 130 3.22 -8.09 -1.66
N TYR A 131 3.20 -8.71 -0.47
CA TYR A 131 2.02 -8.80 0.39
C TYR A 131 2.10 -7.87 1.59
N TRP A 132 0.94 -7.65 2.23
CA TRP A 132 0.89 -7.19 3.62
C TRP A 132 1.06 -8.38 4.56
N LEU A 133 1.76 -8.17 5.67
CA LEU A 133 1.72 -9.06 6.81
C LEU A 133 0.69 -8.51 7.80
N ILE A 134 -0.31 -9.31 8.15
CA ILE A 134 -1.38 -8.90 9.06
C ILE A 134 -1.48 -9.79 10.30
N SER A 135 -1.84 -9.19 11.43
CA SER A 135 -2.10 -9.93 12.67
C SER A 135 -3.38 -10.76 12.59
N GLU A 136 -3.54 -11.70 13.52
CA GLU A 136 -4.77 -12.49 13.66
C GLU A 136 -6.03 -11.63 13.84
N ARG A 137 -5.97 -10.56 14.65
CA ARG A 137 -7.15 -9.70 14.89
C ARG A 137 -7.56 -8.93 13.64
N LEU A 138 -6.59 -8.45 12.84
CA LEU A 138 -6.90 -7.78 11.58
C LEU A 138 -7.42 -8.77 10.54
N HIS A 139 -6.82 -9.96 10.46
CA HIS A 139 -7.30 -11.05 9.61
C HIS A 139 -8.76 -11.41 9.91
N GLN A 140 -9.14 -11.51 11.19
CA GLN A 140 -10.54 -11.80 11.58
C GLN A 140 -11.50 -10.72 11.09
N VAL A 141 -11.13 -9.44 11.15
CA VAL A 141 -11.96 -8.35 10.61
C VAL A 141 -12.11 -8.50 9.10
N PHE A 142 -10.99 -8.60 8.37
CA PHE A 142 -11.00 -8.65 6.91
C PHE A 142 -11.78 -9.86 6.38
N SER A 143 -11.53 -11.05 6.93
CA SER A 143 -12.23 -12.28 6.53
C SER A 143 -13.70 -12.33 6.92
N THR A 144 -14.13 -11.59 7.94
CA THR A 144 -15.55 -11.56 8.37
C THR A 144 -16.35 -10.55 7.57
N VAL A 145 -15.81 -9.34 7.36
CA VAL A 145 -16.55 -8.25 6.75
C VAL A 145 -16.58 -8.39 5.23
N ASP A 146 -15.47 -8.81 4.61
CA ASP A 146 -15.41 -8.94 3.14
C ASP A 146 -14.50 -10.10 2.69
N PRO A 147 -14.92 -11.35 2.89
CA PRO A 147 -14.12 -12.53 2.57
C PRO A 147 -13.73 -12.64 1.10
N GLU A 148 -14.50 -12.06 0.19
CA GLU A 148 -14.23 -12.08 -1.25
C GLU A 148 -13.25 -10.97 -1.69
N GLY A 149 -13.04 -9.96 -0.85
CA GLY A 149 -12.14 -8.85 -1.14
C GLY A 149 -10.66 -9.18 -0.92
N PHE A 150 -10.38 -10.22 -0.13
CA PHE A 150 -9.04 -10.57 0.32
C PHE A 150 -8.67 -12.01 0.02
N ALA A 151 -7.37 -12.26 -0.12
CA ALA A 151 -6.80 -13.59 -0.03
C ALA A 151 -5.79 -13.64 1.12
N PHE A 152 -5.68 -14.80 1.78
CA PHE A 152 -4.81 -14.98 2.94
C PHE A 152 -4.02 -16.28 2.88
N VAL A 153 -2.80 -16.24 3.44
CA VAL A 153 -2.01 -17.43 3.76
C VAL A 153 -1.45 -17.29 5.17
N GLU A 154 -1.73 -18.25 6.05
CA GLU A 154 -1.15 -18.29 7.39
C GLU A 154 0.36 -18.60 7.33
N CYS A 155 1.13 -17.87 8.13
CA CYS A 155 2.57 -18.05 8.24
C CYS A 155 2.94 -18.97 9.43
N ASP A 156 3.97 -19.77 9.26
CA ASP A 156 4.67 -20.42 10.37
C ASP A 156 5.59 -19.37 11.06
N PHE A 157 5.06 -18.66 12.05
CA PHE A 157 5.80 -17.65 12.80
C PHE A 157 6.59 -18.26 13.96
N ARG A 158 7.88 -17.96 14.03
CA ARG A 158 8.81 -18.46 15.05
C ARG A 158 9.48 -17.32 15.81
N MET A 159 9.67 -17.51 17.11
CA MET A 159 10.47 -16.62 17.96
C MET A 159 11.98 -16.90 17.78
N GLU A 160 12.87 -16.06 18.33
CA GLU A 160 14.34 -16.24 18.22
C GLU A 160 14.80 -17.62 18.74
N ASP A 161 14.12 -18.17 19.74
CA ASP A 161 14.41 -19.49 20.32
C ASP A 161 13.80 -20.67 19.54
N GLY A 162 13.13 -20.41 18.41
CA GLY A 162 12.45 -21.40 17.58
C GLY A 162 11.07 -21.81 18.09
N SER A 163 10.61 -21.30 19.24
CA SER A 163 9.25 -21.53 19.72
C SER A 163 8.21 -20.93 18.76
N LYS A 164 6.98 -21.47 18.79
CA LYS A 164 5.88 -20.95 17.99
C LYS A 164 5.49 -19.56 18.51
N GLY A 165 5.46 -18.58 17.63
CA GLY A 165 5.02 -17.23 17.96
C GLY A 165 3.52 -17.00 17.69
N PRO A 166 3.08 -15.73 17.74
CA PRO A 166 1.72 -15.34 17.40
C PRO A 166 1.37 -15.63 15.94
N ARG A 167 0.06 -15.74 15.65
CA ARG A 167 -0.43 -16.01 14.30
C ARG A 167 -0.40 -14.73 13.46
N TYR A 168 0.21 -14.83 12.29
CA TYR A 168 0.24 -13.80 11.26
C TYR A 168 -0.08 -14.40 9.90
N PHE A 169 -0.58 -13.56 8.99
CA PHE A 169 -1.02 -13.96 7.67
C PHE A 169 -0.40 -13.04 6.63
N LEU A 170 0.07 -13.61 5.52
CA LEU A 170 0.22 -12.83 4.30
C LEU A 170 -1.17 -12.52 3.77
N CYS A 171 -1.37 -11.28 3.33
CA CYS A 171 -2.64 -10.75 2.86
C CYS A 171 -2.47 -10.03 1.53
N ASP A 172 -3.40 -10.28 0.61
CA ASP A 172 -3.58 -9.51 -0.62
C ASP A 172 -5.02 -9.04 -0.77
N VAL A 173 -5.20 -7.88 -1.39
CA VAL A 173 -6.50 -7.39 -1.85
C VAL A 173 -6.68 -7.82 -3.29
N VAL A 174 -7.61 -8.75 -3.51
CA VAL A 174 -7.77 -9.44 -4.81
C VAL A 174 -8.90 -8.87 -5.66
N ARG A 175 -9.77 -8.05 -5.07
CA ARG A 175 -10.84 -7.39 -5.81
C ARG A 175 -10.32 -6.10 -6.44
N VAL A 176 -10.35 -6.04 -7.77
CA VAL A 176 -10.04 -4.84 -8.55
C VAL A 176 -11.32 -4.33 -9.22
N LEU A 177 -11.66 -3.06 -9.00
CA LEU A 177 -12.86 -2.43 -9.57
C LEU A 177 -12.53 -1.18 -10.40
N ASP A 178 -13.20 -1.04 -11.53
CA ASP A 178 -13.35 0.23 -12.24
C ASP A 178 -14.48 1.00 -11.54
N ALA A 179 -14.17 1.58 -10.38
CA ALA A 179 -15.17 2.18 -9.50
C ALA A 179 -15.11 3.71 -9.44
N LEU A 180 -14.10 4.35 -10.02
CA LEU A 180 -13.98 5.80 -9.94
C LEU A 180 -15.05 6.47 -10.82
N ASP A 181 -15.75 7.45 -10.26
CA ASP A 181 -16.63 8.35 -11.00
C ASP A 181 -15.80 9.53 -11.53
N GLU A 182 -15.28 9.39 -12.74
CA GLU A 182 -14.41 10.40 -13.38
C GLU A 182 -15.13 11.76 -13.57
N GLU A 183 -16.47 11.79 -13.67
CA GLU A 183 -17.23 13.03 -13.85
C GLU A 183 -17.42 13.80 -12.54
N ARG A 184 -17.41 13.09 -11.41
CA ARG A 184 -17.62 13.67 -10.08
C ARG A 184 -16.35 13.73 -9.23
N SER A 185 -15.24 13.17 -9.71
CA SER A 185 -13.96 13.20 -9.01
C SER A 185 -13.09 14.36 -9.48
N GLU A 186 -12.33 14.94 -8.55
CA GLU A 186 -11.21 15.84 -8.85
C GLU A 186 -9.92 15.02 -8.74
N VAL A 187 -9.34 14.61 -9.87
CA VAL A 187 -8.13 13.78 -9.93
C VAL A 187 -7.33 14.07 -11.20
N GLU A 188 -6.00 13.95 -11.14
CA GLU A 188 -5.19 13.97 -12.35
C GLU A 188 -5.24 12.60 -13.04
N ILE A 189 -5.56 12.59 -14.34
CA ILE A 189 -5.57 11.37 -15.15
C ILE A 189 -4.44 11.47 -16.16
N GLU A 190 -3.48 10.57 -16.04
CA GLU A 190 -2.39 10.43 -17.01
C GLU A 190 -2.78 9.43 -18.09
N VAL A 191 -2.44 9.76 -19.35
CA VAL A 191 -2.72 8.93 -20.52
C VAL A 191 -1.40 8.67 -21.25
N SER A 192 -1.04 7.40 -21.39
CA SER A 192 0.18 6.94 -22.04
C SER A 192 0.06 5.46 -22.39
N ASP A 193 0.60 5.04 -23.54
CA ASP A 193 0.66 3.62 -23.95
C ASP A 193 1.48 2.74 -22.98
N GLU A 194 2.22 3.36 -22.07
CA GLU A 194 2.99 2.67 -21.01
C GLU A 194 2.11 2.22 -19.83
N PHE A 195 0.89 2.78 -19.69
CA PHE A 195 -0.01 2.42 -18.61
C PHE A 195 -0.95 1.27 -18.99
N VAL A 196 -1.45 0.57 -17.97
CA VAL A 196 -2.45 -0.49 -18.14
C VAL A 196 -3.68 0.11 -18.83
N GLU A 197 -4.02 -0.43 -20.00
CA GLU A 197 -5.10 0.10 -20.85
C GLU A 197 -4.98 1.60 -21.18
N GLY A 198 -3.76 2.15 -21.13
CA GLY A 198 -3.45 3.51 -21.52
C GLY A 198 -3.78 4.59 -20.47
N LYS A 199 -4.19 4.22 -19.26
CA LYS A 199 -4.75 5.16 -18.26
C LYS A 199 -4.16 4.96 -16.86
N PHE A 200 -3.89 6.06 -16.16
CA PHE A 200 -3.51 6.05 -14.74
C PHE A 200 -4.18 7.19 -13.97
N TYR A 201 -4.70 6.92 -12.77
CA TYR A 201 -5.21 7.92 -11.83
C TYR A 201 -4.08 8.33 -10.88
N ASP A 202 -3.61 9.56 -11.01
CA ASP A 202 -2.59 10.14 -10.16
C ASP A 202 -3.23 10.94 -9.02
N PHE A 203 -2.94 10.52 -7.79
CA PHE A 203 -3.37 11.19 -6.56
C PHE A 203 -2.30 12.11 -5.97
N THR A 204 -1.11 12.19 -6.59
CA THR A 204 -0.07 13.13 -6.20
C THR A 204 -0.48 14.55 -6.59
N GLY A 205 -0.43 15.49 -5.65
CA GLY A 205 -1.02 16.84 -5.83
C GLY A 205 -2.34 17.03 -5.09
N GLY A 206 -2.94 15.96 -4.58
CA GLY A 206 -4.27 15.97 -3.98
C GLY A 206 -5.34 15.42 -4.92
N ALA A 207 -6.40 14.86 -4.32
CA ALA A 207 -7.55 14.35 -5.05
C ALA A 207 -8.84 14.44 -4.22
N ARG A 208 -9.99 14.41 -4.89
CA ARG A 208 -11.30 14.27 -4.26
C ARG A 208 -12.07 13.23 -5.03
N LEU A 209 -12.12 12.03 -4.48
CA LEU A 209 -12.62 10.87 -5.20
C LEU A 209 -14.11 10.66 -4.89
N ALA A 210 -14.85 10.36 -5.95
CA ALA A 210 -16.21 9.84 -5.90
C ALA A 210 -16.21 8.45 -6.53
N PHE A 211 -17.02 7.54 -5.98
CA PHE A 211 -17.12 6.17 -6.46
C PHE A 211 -18.52 5.88 -7.01
N ARG A 212 -18.57 5.10 -8.09
CA ARG A 212 -19.80 4.65 -8.74
C ARG A 212 -20.43 3.50 -7.95
N ASN A 213 -21.64 3.73 -7.44
CA ASN A 213 -22.36 2.75 -6.62
C ASN A 213 -22.65 1.43 -7.36
N ASP A 214 -22.94 1.50 -8.67
CA ASP A 214 -23.21 0.33 -9.51
C ASP A 214 -21.97 -0.53 -9.77
N ALA A 215 -20.78 0.07 -9.70
CA ALA A 215 -19.50 -0.63 -9.79
C ALA A 215 -19.10 -1.26 -8.44
N VAL A 216 -19.26 -0.52 -7.33
CA VAL A 216 -18.87 -1.01 -5.99
C VAL A 216 -19.84 -2.07 -5.45
N LYS A 217 -21.14 -1.88 -5.63
CA LYS A 217 -22.19 -2.77 -5.12
C LYS A 217 -22.02 -3.04 -3.61
N GLU A 218 -21.90 -4.30 -3.22
CA GLU A 218 -21.76 -4.75 -1.82
C GLU A 218 -20.28 -4.90 -1.39
N ALA A 219 -19.32 -4.46 -2.21
CA ALA A 219 -17.90 -4.56 -1.84
C ALA A 219 -17.55 -3.55 -0.74
N HIS A 220 -16.93 -4.03 0.33
CA HIS A 220 -16.42 -3.21 1.42
C HIS A 220 -14.93 -2.89 1.27
N VAL A 221 -14.20 -3.64 0.42
CA VAL A 221 -12.81 -3.36 0.05
C VAL A 221 -12.56 -3.59 -1.45
N PHE A 222 -11.70 -2.78 -2.07
CA PHE A 222 -11.22 -3.00 -3.43
C PHE A 222 -9.97 -2.18 -3.74
N SER A 223 -9.21 -2.63 -4.73
CA SER A 223 -8.22 -1.83 -5.43
C SER A 223 -8.85 -1.17 -6.65
N LEU A 224 -8.41 0.03 -7.01
CA LEU A 224 -8.90 0.75 -8.19
C LEU A 224 -8.12 0.34 -9.45
N LYS A 225 -8.86 0.03 -10.53
CA LYS A 225 -8.31 -0.54 -11.78
C LYS A 225 -7.12 0.25 -12.37
N TYR A 226 -7.17 1.58 -12.34
CA TYR A 226 -6.16 2.43 -12.98
C TYR A 226 -5.29 3.21 -11.98
N SER A 227 -5.21 2.82 -10.71
CA SER A 227 -4.43 3.55 -9.70
C SER A 227 -3.41 2.67 -8.97
N GLY A 228 -2.90 1.63 -9.63
CA GLY A 228 -2.00 0.65 -9.02
C GLY A 228 -2.64 -0.09 -7.83
N ASP A 229 -1.82 -0.51 -6.86
CA ASP A 229 -2.24 -1.22 -5.64
C ASP A 229 -2.88 -0.27 -4.58
N CYS A 230 -3.53 0.82 -5.02
CA CYS A 230 -4.26 1.71 -4.12
C CYS A 230 -5.56 1.06 -3.64
N VAL A 231 -5.64 0.75 -2.35
CA VAL A 231 -6.76 0.05 -1.71
C VAL A 231 -7.71 1.04 -1.03
N PHE A 232 -9.01 0.83 -1.24
CA PHE A 232 -10.08 1.58 -0.62
C PHE A 232 -10.99 0.65 0.17
N LEU A 233 -11.51 1.16 1.29
CA LEU A 233 -12.51 0.47 2.10
C LEU A 233 -13.63 1.42 2.53
N ASP A 234 -14.81 0.88 2.82
CA ASP A 234 -15.96 1.66 3.24
C ASP A 234 -16.00 1.93 4.76
N GLU A 235 -17.01 2.69 5.20
CA GLU A 235 -17.26 2.96 6.62
C GLU A 235 -17.48 1.67 7.43
N THR A 236 -18.15 0.65 6.87
CA THR A 236 -18.41 -0.65 7.51
C THR A 236 -17.11 -1.34 7.91
N MET A 237 -16.18 -1.47 6.97
CA MET A 237 -14.87 -2.06 7.20
C MET A 237 -14.05 -1.25 8.19
N LYS A 238 -14.03 0.08 8.04
CA LYS A 238 -13.34 0.99 8.96
C LYS A 238 -13.83 0.82 10.39
N ASP A 239 -15.14 0.81 10.60
CA ASP A 239 -15.73 0.68 11.93
C ASP A 239 -15.40 -0.69 12.55
N ALA A 240 -15.39 -1.75 11.75
CA ALA A 240 -14.98 -3.08 12.20
C ALA A 240 -13.50 -3.11 12.63
N VAL A 241 -12.60 -2.48 11.86
CA VAL A 241 -11.18 -2.33 12.22
C VAL A 241 -11.04 -1.56 13.54
N ARG A 242 -11.75 -0.45 13.71
CA ARG A 242 -11.72 0.33 14.95
C ARG A 242 -12.29 -0.42 16.14
N LYS A 243 -13.37 -1.20 15.93
CA LYS A 243 -13.98 -2.05 16.97
C LYS A 243 -13.05 -3.18 17.42
N ALA A 244 -12.17 -3.67 16.56
CA ALA A 244 -11.09 -4.59 16.92
C ALA A 244 -9.93 -3.91 17.69
N GLY A 245 -10.05 -2.61 17.99
CA GLY A 245 -9.06 -1.84 18.73
C GLY A 245 -7.81 -1.53 17.91
N ILE A 246 -7.94 -1.46 16.57
CA ILE A 246 -6.81 -1.22 15.65
C ILE A 246 -6.84 0.24 15.19
N GLY A 247 -5.70 0.89 15.34
CA GLY A 247 -5.43 2.29 15.01
C GLY A 247 -6.25 3.28 15.85
N MET A 248 -6.42 2.96 17.13
CA MET A 248 -7.13 3.77 18.12
C MET A 248 -6.15 4.61 18.97
N ASN A 249 -6.64 5.68 19.59
CA ASN A 249 -5.90 6.48 20.59
C ASN A 249 -4.56 7.06 20.09
N GLY A 250 -4.45 7.38 18.81
CA GLY A 250 -3.23 7.95 18.22
C GLY A 250 -2.14 6.91 17.90
N ASN A 251 -2.37 5.63 18.19
CA ASN A 251 -1.58 4.55 17.61
C ASN A 251 -2.15 4.23 16.21
N SER A 252 -1.30 4.00 15.22
CA SER A 252 -1.72 3.56 13.88
C SER A 252 -1.96 2.06 13.81
N ASP A 253 -1.32 1.29 14.69
CA ASP A 253 -1.23 -0.17 14.62
C ASP A 253 -0.78 -0.68 13.24
N GLY A 254 0.01 0.15 12.52
CA GLY A 254 0.55 -0.22 11.21
C GLY A 254 -0.34 0.15 10.02
N LEU A 255 -1.49 0.81 10.23
CA LEU A 255 -2.35 1.24 9.13
C LEU A 255 -2.84 2.68 9.27
N TRP A 256 -3.04 3.34 8.13
CA TRP A 256 -3.70 4.63 8.03
C TRP A 256 -4.95 4.52 7.18
N LEU A 257 -5.98 5.25 7.61
CA LEU A 257 -7.21 5.46 6.87
C LEU A 257 -7.33 6.95 6.57
N ARG A 258 -7.37 7.30 5.28
CA ARG A 258 -7.55 8.68 4.83
C ARG A 258 -8.86 8.83 4.08
N ASP A 259 -9.63 9.87 4.38
CA ASP A 259 -10.88 10.16 3.67
C ASP A 259 -10.59 10.43 2.19
N SER A 260 -11.17 9.59 1.31
CA SER A 260 -10.95 9.67 -0.14
C SER A 260 -11.54 10.94 -0.78
N SER A 261 -12.51 11.60 -0.14
CA SER A 261 -13.11 12.85 -0.63
C SER A 261 -12.29 14.10 -0.27
N ASN A 262 -11.25 13.94 0.52
CA ASN A 262 -10.38 15.01 0.99
C ASN A 262 -8.92 14.53 1.05
N TRP A 263 -8.41 14.06 -0.09
CA TRP A 263 -7.01 13.73 -0.23
C TRP A 263 -6.23 15.03 -0.49
N LYS A 264 -5.58 15.55 0.55
CA LYS A 264 -4.68 16.70 0.42
C LYS A 264 -3.24 16.24 0.50
N ASP A 265 -2.39 16.87 -0.31
CA ASP A 265 -0.94 16.73 -0.20
C ASP A 265 -0.49 17.02 1.23
N ALA A 266 0.42 16.17 1.72
CA ALA A 266 1.26 16.46 2.88
C ALA A 266 2.39 17.42 2.50
#